data_AF-A0A7J2L6V8-F1
#
_entry.id   AF-A0A7J2L6V8-F1
#
_cell.length_a   1.000
_cell.length_b   1.000
_cell.length_c   1.000
_cell.angle_alpha   90.00
_cell.angle_beta   90.00
_cell.angle_gamma   90.00
#
_symmetry.space_group_name_H-M   'P 1'
#
loop_
_entity.id
_entity.type
_entity.pdbx_description
1 polymer ?
#
loop_
_entity_poly.entity_id
_entity_poly.type
_entity_poly.pdbx_seq_one_letter_code
_entity_poly.pdbx_strand_id
1 'polypeptide(L)'
;MVSEKKIKEVEELKKLVEKYPVIGIVDMFKMPSKQLQEIRKSLRGKAIIRMSKKSLIELALKGVSKPNIEKLLKLEAKQPALILSELDPFKLFKILKKSRSKSYAKAGDIAPEDIIVRAGPTPLPAGPAIG
;
A
#
# COMPACT_ATOMS: atom_id res chain seq x y z
N MET A 1 30.76 -7.28 4.27
CA MET A 1 30.02 -8.53 3.95
C MET A 1 28.51 -8.24 4.01
N VAL A 2 27.72 -8.69 3.04
CA VAL A 2 26.26 -8.45 3.01
C VAL A 2 25.59 -9.42 3.99
N SER A 3 24.65 -8.93 4.81
CA SER A 3 23.94 -9.77 5.80
C SER A 3 23.09 -10.84 5.12
N GLU A 4 23.20 -12.08 5.60
CA GLU A 4 22.43 -13.24 5.11
C GLU A 4 20.91 -12.99 5.09
N LYS A 5 20.38 -12.25 6.07
CA LYS A 5 18.96 -11.89 6.14
C LYS A 5 18.49 -11.09 4.93
N LYS A 6 19.34 -10.18 4.41
CA LYS A 6 19.02 -9.37 3.23
C LYS A 6 19.01 -10.22 1.97
N ILE A 7 19.94 -11.17 1.86
CA ILE A 7 20.04 -12.07 0.71
C ILE A 7 18.80 -12.98 0.66
N LYS A 8 18.45 -13.60 1.80
CA LYS A 8 17.24 -14.44 1.93
C LYS A 8 15.97 -13.67 1.60
N GLU A 9 15.80 -12.45 2.11
CA GLU A 9 14.62 -11.62 1.81
C GLU A 9 14.49 -11.31 0.30
N VAL A 10 15.60 -11.00 -0.38
CA VAL A 10 15.58 -10.75 -1.83
C VAL A 10 15.20 -12.00 -2.60
N GLU A 11 15.69 -13.17 -2.18
CA GLU A 11 15.37 -14.45 -2.81
C GLU A 11 13.89 -14.82 -2.60
N GLU A 12 13.34 -14.62 -1.40
CA GLU A 12 11.91 -14.79 -1.12
C GLU A 12 11.05 -13.87 -2.01
N LEU A 13 11.43 -12.60 -2.12
CA LEU A 13 10.74 -11.64 -2.98
C LEU A 13 10.76 -12.07 -4.45
N LYS A 14 11.90 -12.54 -4.95
CA LYS A 14 12.00 -13.07 -6.33
C LYS A 14 11.07 -14.25 -6.55
N LYS A 15 11.07 -15.24 -5.65
CA LYS A 15 10.18 -16.42 -5.73
C LYS A 15 8.71 -16.03 -5.76
N LEU A 16 8.33 -15.06 -4.93
CA LEU A 16 6.97 -14.54 -4.88
C LEU A 16 6.60 -13.80 -6.18
N VAL A 17 7.48 -12.94 -6.67
CA VAL A 17 7.29 -12.19 -7.91
C VAL A 17 7.16 -13.13 -9.10
N GLU A 18 7.93 -14.22 -9.15
CA GLU A 18 7.83 -15.23 -10.22
C GLU A 18 6.52 -16.02 -10.16
N LYS A 19 6.13 -16.47 -8.97
CA LYS A 19 4.94 -17.29 -8.73
C LYS A 19 3.63 -16.63 -9.15
N TYR A 20 3.49 -15.32 -8.92
CA TYR A 20 2.25 -14.61 -9.20
C TYR A 20 2.26 -13.95 -10.59
N PRO A 21 1.15 -14.04 -11.36
CA PRO A 21 1.06 -13.41 -12.67
C PRO A 21 0.89 -11.89 -12.56
N VAL A 22 0.17 -11.40 -11.54
CA VAL A 22 -0.08 -9.97 -11.35
C VAL A 22 0.73 -9.44 -10.18
N ILE A 23 1.51 -8.39 -10.47
CA ILE A 23 2.41 -7.73 -9.54
C ILE A 23 2.06 -6.24 -9.52
N GLY A 24 1.96 -5.67 -8.32
CA GLY A 24 1.74 -4.25 -8.11
C GLY A 24 2.59 -3.70 -6.97
N ILE A 25 2.83 -2.39 -7.00
CA ILE A 25 3.42 -1.64 -5.89
C ILE A 25 2.34 -0.74 -5.30
N VAL A 26 2.21 -0.75 -3.98
CA VAL A 26 1.31 0.14 -3.25
C VAL A 26 2.12 0.92 -2.23
N ASP A 27 1.84 2.22 -2.11
CA ASP A 27 2.42 3.05 -1.05
C ASP A 27 1.57 2.93 0.22
N MET A 28 2.19 2.53 1.32
CA MET A 28 1.55 2.41 2.64
C MET A 28 1.86 3.61 3.55
N PHE A 29 2.37 4.71 2.99
CA PHE A 29 2.70 5.91 3.75
C PHE A 29 1.50 6.42 4.57
N LYS A 30 1.74 6.62 5.88
CA LYS A 30 0.75 7.09 6.87
C LYS A 30 -0.48 6.17 7.05
N MET A 31 -0.43 4.91 6.62
CA MET A 31 -1.51 3.96 6.92
C MET A 31 -1.45 3.46 8.37
N PRO A 32 -2.51 3.65 9.17
CA PRO A 32 -2.62 3.05 10.49
C PRO A 32 -2.65 1.51 10.45
N SER A 33 -2.06 0.88 11.46
CA SER A 33 -1.98 -0.59 11.55
C SER A 33 -3.34 -1.28 11.48
N LYS A 34 -4.39 -0.69 12.07
CA LYS A 34 -5.76 -1.24 12.05
C LYS A 34 -6.31 -1.34 10.62
N GLN A 35 -6.14 -0.27 9.83
CA GLN A 35 -6.59 -0.24 8.43
C GLN A 35 -5.82 -1.25 7.58
N LEU A 36 -4.50 -1.36 7.78
CA LEU A 36 -3.69 -2.35 7.09
C LEU A 36 -4.12 -3.79 7.42
N GLN A 37 -4.47 -4.07 8.69
CA GLN A 37 -4.97 -5.37 9.09
C GLN A 37 -6.33 -5.70 8.46
N GLU A 38 -7.26 -4.73 8.39
CA GLU A 38 -8.55 -4.90 7.72
C GLU A 38 -8.37 -5.19 6.23
N ILE A 39 -7.48 -4.45 5.56
CA ILE A 39 -7.14 -4.69 4.15
C ILE A 39 -6.54 -6.09 3.97
N ARG A 40 -5.59 -6.49 4.81
CA ARG A 40 -5.02 -7.85 4.77
C ARG A 40 -6.06 -8.93 4.98
N LYS A 41 -7.03 -8.74 5.88
CA LYS A 41 -8.16 -9.67 6.07
C LYS A 41 -9.00 -9.77 4.81
N SER A 42 -9.33 -8.64 4.18
CA SER A 42 -10.16 -8.60 2.96
C SER A 42 -9.49 -9.25 1.75
N LEU A 43 -8.16 -9.19 1.68
CA LEU A 43 -7.35 -9.75 0.60
C LEU A 43 -6.91 -11.19 0.85
N ARG A 44 -7.18 -11.75 2.04
CA ARG A 44 -6.78 -13.12 2.39
C ARG A 44 -7.38 -14.12 1.38
N GLY A 45 -6.51 -14.95 0.79
CA GLY A 45 -6.88 -15.93 -0.23
C GLY A 45 -7.03 -15.36 -1.66
N LYS A 46 -6.89 -14.04 -1.84
CA LYS A 46 -7.02 -13.36 -3.14
C LYS A 46 -5.73 -12.67 -3.57
N ALA A 47 -5.06 -12.02 -2.63
CA ALA A 47 -3.79 -11.34 -2.86
C ALA A 47 -2.90 -11.39 -1.61
N ILE A 48 -1.61 -11.33 -1.83
CA ILE A 48 -0.59 -11.28 -0.79
C ILE A 48 0.03 -9.89 -0.81
N ILE A 49 0.12 -9.26 0.37
CA ILE A 49 0.85 -8.01 0.57
C ILE A 49 2.15 -8.34 1.30
N ARG A 50 3.30 -8.08 0.68
CA ARG A 50 4.62 -8.21 1.29
C ARG A 50 5.28 -6.83 1.36
N MET A 51 5.65 -6.42 2.56
CA MET A 51 6.35 -5.16 2.80
C MET A 51 7.82 -5.46 3.04
N SER A 52 8.71 -4.78 2.31
CA SER A 52 10.16 -4.90 2.45
C SER A 52 10.79 -3.53 2.18
N LYS A 53 12.09 -3.37 2.46
CA LYS A 53 12.78 -2.10 2.18
C LYS A 53 12.77 -1.80 0.67
N LYS A 54 12.57 -0.53 0.31
CA LYS A 54 12.57 -0.05 -1.09
C LYS A 54 13.75 -0.59 -1.89
N SER A 55 14.97 -0.49 -1.36
CA SER A 55 16.17 -0.99 -2.03
C SER A 55 16.20 -2.51 -2.24
N LEU A 56 15.60 -3.30 -1.34
CA LEU A 56 15.49 -4.75 -1.49
C LEU A 56 14.45 -5.13 -2.55
N ILE A 57 13.33 -4.38 -2.59
CA ILE A 57 12.29 -4.55 -3.60
C ILE A 57 12.86 -4.20 -4.99
N GLU A 58 13.57 -3.09 -5.12
CA GLU A 58 14.21 -2.69 -6.37
C GLU A 58 15.23 -3.72 -6.85
N LEU A 59 16.05 -4.26 -5.94
CA LEU A 59 17.03 -5.30 -6.26
C LEU A 59 16.36 -6.62 -6.69
N ALA A 60 15.28 -7.01 -5.99
CA ALA A 60 14.51 -8.20 -6.34
C ALA A 60 13.88 -8.05 -7.74
N LEU A 61 13.28 -6.90 -8.03
CA LEU A 61 12.65 -6.60 -9.31
C LEU A 61 13.66 -6.53 -10.46
N LYS A 62 14.82 -5.91 -10.28
CA LYS A 62 15.90 -5.89 -11.30
C LYS A 62 16.39 -7.29 -11.66
N GLY A 63 16.31 -8.23 -10.73
CA GLY A 63 16.74 -9.61 -10.94
C GLY A 63 15.71 -10.52 -11.61
N VAL A 64 14.52 -10.02 -11.96
CA VAL A 64 13.45 -10.80 -12.59
C VAL A 64 13.22 -10.28 -14.01
N SER A 65 13.27 -11.17 -15.00
CA SER A 65 13.05 -10.82 -16.40
C SER A 65 11.56 -10.91 -16.76
N LYS A 66 10.72 -10.04 -16.19
CA LYS A 66 9.31 -9.88 -16.59
C LYS A 66 9.10 -8.54 -17.31
N PRO A 67 8.24 -8.49 -18.34
CA PRO A 67 7.95 -7.26 -19.06
C PRO A 67 7.30 -6.22 -18.14
N ASN A 68 7.57 -4.93 -18.40
CA ASN A 68 7.06 -3.77 -17.66
C ASN A 68 7.54 -3.57 -16.21
N ILE A 69 8.51 -4.34 -15.70
CA ILE A 69 9.09 -4.11 -14.36
C ILE A 69 9.74 -2.71 -14.24
N GLU A 70 10.35 -2.20 -15.30
CA GLU A 70 10.97 -0.87 -15.29
C GLU A 70 9.98 0.25 -14.98
N LYS A 71 8.71 0.09 -15.38
CA LYS A 71 7.65 1.06 -15.05
C LYS A 71 7.31 1.03 -13.56
N LEU A 72 7.41 -0.14 -12.92
CA LEU A 72 7.21 -0.29 -11.47
C LEU A 72 8.35 0.36 -10.68
N LEU A 73 9.59 0.26 -11.17
CA LEU A 73 10.76 0.89 -10.53
C LEU A 73 10.71 2.43 -10.57
N LYS A 74 10.02 3.02 -11.56
CA LYS A 74 9.85 4.48 -11.69
C LYS A 74 8.82 5.07 -10.72
N LEU A 75 8.06 4.25 -9.98
CA LEU A 75 7.09 4.74 -9.01
C LEU A 75 7.78 5.22 -7.73
N GLU A 76 7.65 6.51 -7.44
CA GLU A 76 8.15 7.12 -6.20
C GLU A 76 7.19 6.87 -5.02
N ALA A 77 7.14 5.64 -4.54
CA ALA A 77 6.47 5.33 -3.27
C ALA A 77 7.41 5.60 -2.07
N LYS A 78 6.88 6.23 -1.02
CA LYS A 78 7.64 6.50 0.22
C LYS A 78 7.82 5.22 1.05
N GLN A 79 6.74 4.48 1.25
CA GLN A 79 6.74 3.20 1.97
C GLN A 79 6.16 2.11 1.07
N PRO A 80 6.94 1.59 0.10
CA PRO A 80 6.45 0.63 -0.86
C PRO A 80 6.15 -0.73 -0.21
N ALA A 81 5.03 -1.31 -0.61
CA ALA A 81 4.70 -2.71 -0.41
C ALA A 81 4.39 -3.36 -1.76
N LEU A 82 4.80 -4.61 -1.89
CA LEU A 82 4.52 -5.47 -3.02
C LEU A 82 3.15 -6.12 -2.82
N ILE A 83 2.29 -6.01 -3.82
CA ILE A 83 1.02 -6.72 -3.89
C ILE A 83 1.11 -7.74 -5.02
N LEU A 84 0.80 -8.98 -4.69
CA LEU A 84 0.91 -10.13 -5.57
C LEU A 84 -0.44 -10.83 -5.59
N SER A 85 -0.95 -11.15 -6.78
CA SER A 85 -2.24 -11.78 -6.92
C SER A 85 -2.33 -12.60 -8.19
N GLU A 86 -3.24 -13.57 -8.18
CA GLU A 86 -3.68 -14.33 -9.36
C GLU A 86 -4.90 -13.67 -10.02
N LEU A 87 -5.48 -12.66 -9.37
CA LEU A 87 -6.64 -11.94 -9.89
C LEU A 87 -6.25 -10.91 -10.95
N ASP A 88 -7.19 -10.67 -11.86
CA ASP A 88 -7.10 -9.60 -12.85
C ASP A 88 -6.77 -8.22 -12.22
N PRO A 89 -5.87 -7.42 -12.83
CA PRO A 89 -5.46 -6.13 -12.28
C PRO A 89 -6.60 -5.14 -12.03
N PHE A 90 -7.64 -5.12 -12.86
CA PHE A 90 -8.79 -4.23 -12.67
C PHE A 90 -9.64 -4.67 -11.48
N LYS A 91 -9.83 -5.99 -11.31
CA LYS A 91 -10.50 -6.53 -10.12
C LYS A 91 -9.73 -6.22 -8.85
N LEU A 92 -8.40 -6.38 -8.88
CA LEU A 92 -7.52 -6.05 -7.76
C LEU A 92 -7.61 -4.56 -7.41
N PHE A 93 -7.55 -3.67 -8.40
CA PHE A 93 -7.72 -2.24 -8.21
C PHE A 93 -9.09 -1.88 -7.62
N LYS A 94 -10.17 -2.51 -8.10
CA LYS A 94 -11.53 -2.31 -7.59
C LYS A 94 -11.66 -2.76 -6.13
N ILE A 95 -11.04 -3.88 -5.75
CA ILE A 95 -11.01 -4.37 -4.37
C ILE A 95 -10.25 -3.38 -3.49
N LEU A 96 -9.05 -2.95 -3.90
CA LEU A 96 -8.24 -1.99 -3.16
C LEU A 96 -8.97 -0.65 -2.96
N LYS A 97 -9.62 -0.15 -4.00
CA LYS A 97 -10.41 1.09 -3.94
C LYS A 97 -11.59 0.99 -2.99
N LYS A 98 -12.27 -0.17 -2.94
CA LYS A 98 -13.35 -0.43 -1.98
C LYS A 98 -12.84 -0.54 -0.54
N SER A 99 -11.64 -1.09 -0.35
CA SER A 99 -11.02 -1.21 0.97
C SER A 99 -10.31 0.07 1.44
N ARG A 100 -10.31 1.14 0.62
CA ARG A 100 -9.73 2.44 0.98
C ARG A 100 -10.56 3.06 2.09
N SER A 101 -10.05 3.03 3.31
CA SER A 101 -10.66 3.70 4.46
C SER A 101 -10.17 5.14 4.56
N LYS A 102 -11.07 6.06 4.92
CA LYS A 102 -10.70 7.45 5.21
C LYS A 102 -9.93 7.47 6.53
N SER A 103 -8.72 8.01 6.51
CA SER A 103 -7.99 8.35 7.73
C SER A 103 -8.32 9.76 8.17
N TYR A 104 -8.33 9.99 9.48
CA TYR A 104 -8.41 11.34 10.03
C TYR A 104 -7.18 12.15 9.58
N ALA A 105 -7.40 13.38 9.14
CA ALA A 105 -6.31 14.30 8.82
C ALA A 105 -5.59 14.71 10.11
N LYS A 106 -4.26 14.64 10.13
CA LYS A 106 -3.44 15.18 11.23
C LYS A 106 -2.99 16.59 10.90
N ALA A 107 -2.71 17.38 11.93
CA ALA A 107 -2.10 18.69 11.76
C ALA A 107 -0.79 18.56 10.96
N GLY A 108 -0.64 19.38 9.92
CA GLY A 108 0.50 19.33 8.99
C GLY A 108 0.37 18.33 7.83
N ASP A 109 -0.76 17.64 7.68
CA ASP A 109 -1.02 16.82 6.50
C ASP A 109 -1.42 17.69 5.29
N ILE A 110 -0.79 17.43 4.13
CA ILE A 110 -1.23 17.99 2.85
C ILE A 110 -2.45 17.19 2.39
N ALA A 111 -3.59 17.86 2.23
CA ALA A 111 -4.83 17.22 1.80
C ALA A 111 -4.72 16.78 0.32
N PRO A 112 -4.98 15.50 0.00
CA PRO A 112 -4.97 15.01 -1.39
C PRO A 112 -6.26 15.33 -2.15
N GLU A 113 -7.34 15.65 -1.44
CA GLU A 113 -8.68 15.95 -1.95
C GLU A 113 -9.27 17.12 -1.13
N ASP A 114 -10.27 17.82 -1.66
CA ASP A 114 -10.89 18.97 -0.98
C ASP A 114 -11.58 18.56 0.34
N ILE A 115 -11.31 19.33 1.39
CA ILE A 115 -11.94 19.15 2.70
C ILE A 115 -13.23 19.97 2.74
N ILE A 116 -14.36 19.30 2.54
CA ILE A 116 -15.68 19.94 2.54
C ILE A 116 -16.37 19.69 3.90
N VAL A 117 -16.63 20.77 4.63
CA VAL A 117 -17.49 20.74 5.83
C VAL A 117 -18.92 21.02 5.39
N ARG A 118 -19.84 20.08 5.61
CA ARG A 118 -21.25 20.25 5.28
C ARG A 118 -21.96 21.00 6.39
N ALA A 119 -22.84 21.94 6.03
CA ALA A 119 -23.74 22.58 6.97
C ALA A 119 -24.72 21.55 7.57
N GLY A 120 -24.90 21.58 8.88
CA GLY A 120 -25.81 20.70 9.60
C GLY A 120 -25.63 20.81 11.11
N PRO A 121 -26.63 20.38 11.91
CA PRO A 121 -26.51 20.36 13.36
C PRO A 121 -25.38 19.39 13.75
N THR A 122 -24.39 19.88 14.49
CA THR A 122 -23.34 19.06 15.08
C THR A 122 -23.77 18.61 16.48
N PRO A 123 -23.38 17.41 16.93
CA PRO A 123 -23.70 16.91 18.27
C PRO A 123 -22.80 17.55 19.36
N LEU A 124 -22.22 18.72 19.09
CA LEU A 124 -21.31 19.40 20.02
C LEU A 124 -22.12 20.18 21.06
N PRO A 125 -21.85 20.03 22.37
CA PRO A 125 -22.50 20.84 23.39
C PRO A 125 -22.11 22.31 23.23
N ALA A 126 -23.01 23.21 23.64
CA ALA A 126 -22.71 24.64 23.66
C ALA A 126 -21.54 24.95 24.62
N GLY A 127 -20.52 25.65 24.14
CA GLY A 127 -19.27 25.88 24.88
C GLY A 127 -18.16 26.47 24.01
N PRO A 128 -16.87 26.39 24.43
CA PRO A 128 -15.71 26.99 23.76
C PRO A 128 -15.45 26.52 22.31
N ALA A 129 -16.25 25.57 21.80
CA ALA A 129 -16.21 25.12 20.41
C ALA A 129 -17.04 25.99 19.45
N ILE A 130 -17.90 26.88 19.99
CA ILE A 130 -18.80 27.77 19.23
C ILE A 130 -18.36 29.25 19.38
N GLY A 131 -17.50 29.56 20.36
CA GLY A 131 -16.99 30.91 20.66
C GLY A 131 -15.64 31.19 20.01
#